data_AF-A0ABD4HQN4-F1
#
_entry.id   AF-A0ABD4HQN4-F1
#
_cell.length_a   1.000
_cell.length_b   1.000
_cell.length_c   1.000
_cell.angle_alpha   90.00
_cell.angle_beta   90.00
_cell.angle_gamma   90.00
#
_symmetry.space_group_name_H-M   'P 1'
#
loop_
_entity.id
_entity.type
_entity.pdbx_description
1 polymer ?
#
loop_
_entity_poly.entity_id
_entity_poly.type
_entity_poly.pdbx_seq_one_letter_code
_entity_poly.pdbx_strand_id
1 'polypeptide(L)'
;MVFFESFHFDESDTKFIFSKDSLCFQEVIDSFSNAKSIVVVTYSLPTSKNSKDSFLMNSILEATKNEIPVKIITNIPGRFEEYYNKGSKSKSRQKISKYVESFNPKKFGYLLTMYFNFNNHIKIIMTNEIAFVGSANFSEASGNNYESGIISRNPSFLRHLTNKIIPEIEKESLGYYDSIESEILLDNIIALFYVEDYIQRVLTDISQTSFYITGTKYGVGKEFNDCKDSSDELRWKRLIHVSDMLEFFCDHLTDLDSTYFNYDKDLQEFKKFYDETTEFLCTKIANLGLRIEEGKKFDEYEFIMNLVEELEHSSIGYLEDNSSLEIAQNMAYHESQNRMYELRDDLIKLMDFIQEYIDTVSEGREQLGKFVSKYNKLNRRIDNTNLQQE
;
A
#
# COMPACT_ATOMS: atom_id res chain seq x y z
N MET A 1 21.50 -21.64 -18.54
CA MET A 1 20.41 -22.48 -17.99
C MET A 1 19.17 -22.17 -18.81
N VAL A 2 18.40 -23.15 -19.26
CA VAL A 2 17.16 -22.91 -20.02
C VAL A 2 16.02 -22.90 -19.02
N PHE A 3 15.36 -21.75 -18.85
CA PHE A 3 14.12 -21.67 -18.08
C PHE A 3 12.95 -22.02 -19.00
N PHE A 4 12.30 -23.16 -18.73
CA PHE A 4 11.07 -23.58 -19.39
C PHE A 4 10.00 -23.79 -18.33
N GLU A 5 8.90 -23.08 -18.46
CA GLU A 5 7.76 -23.17 -17.55
C GLU A 5 6.48 -23.34 -18.38
N SER A 6 5.67 -24.33 -18.02
CA SER A 6 4.32 -24.51 -18.55
C SER A 6 3.34 -24.55 -17.38
N PHE A 7 2.34 -23.68 -17.39
CA PHE A 7 1.36 -23.58 -16.33
C PHE A 7 -0.05 -23.73 -16.90
N HIS A 8 -0.78 -24.71 -16.36
CA HIS A 8 -2.19 -24.92 -16.66
C HIS A 8 -3.02 -24.31 -15.54
N PHE A 9 -4.03 -23.54 -15.90
CA PHE A 9 -5.00 -22.95 -14.99
C PHE A 9 -6.40 -23.10 -15.57
N ASP A 10 -7.41 -23.02 -14.70
CA ASP A 10 -8.80 -22.96 -15.13
C ASP A 10 -9.05 -21.67 -15.92
N GLU A 11 -9.70 -21.76 -17.07
CA GLU A 11 -9.98 -20.61 -17.93
C GLU A 11 -11.09 -19.71 -17.37
N SER A 12 -11.66 -20.03 -16.21
CA SER A 12 -12.61 -19.18 -15.49
C SER A 12 -12.11 -17.74 -15.40
N ASP A 13 -12.92 -16.78 -15.86
CA ASP A 13 -12.59 -15.34 -15.92
C ASP A 13 -11.35 -15.02 -16.76
N THR A 14 -11.18 -15.74 -17.87
CA THR A 14 -10.18 -15.46 -18.91
C THR A 14 -10.86 -15.33 -20.27
N LYS A 15 -10.39 -14.39 -21.08
CA LYS A 15 -10.86 -14.19 -22.46
C LYS A 15 -9.71 -14.00 -23.43
N PHE A 16 -9.85 -14.60 -24.60
CA PHE A 16 -9.02 -14.26 -25.75
C PHE A 16 -9.47 -12.93 -26.35
N ILE A 17 -8.50 -12.10 -26.72
CA ILE A 17 -8.73 -10.82 -27.39
C ILE A 17 -7.94 -10.80 -28.69
N PHE A 18 -8.59 -10.34 -29.74
CA PHE A 18 -7.99 -10.06 -31.04
C PHE A 18 -8.54 -8.72 -31.51
N SER A 19 -7.66 -7.78 -31.81
CA SER A 19 -8.07 -6.45 -32.25
C SER A 19 -7.20 -5.93 -33.39
N LYS A 20 -7.83 -5.05 -34.16
CA LYS A 20 -7.21 -4.04 -35.01
C LYS A 20 -8.03 -2.76 -34.83
N ASP A 21 -7.35 -1.63 -34.76
CA ASP A 21 -7.88 -0.30 -34.46
C ASP A 21 -8.30 -0.07 -32.98
N SER A 22 -7.86 -0.93 -32.05
CA SER A 22 -8.00 -0.69 -30.60
C SER A 22 -6.88 -1.34 -29.76
N LEU A 23 -6.69 -0.85 -28.52
CA LEU A 23 -5.69 -1.41 -27.59
C LEU A 23 -6.24 -2.66 -26.90
N CYS A 24 -5.64 -3.83 -27.18
CA CYS A 24 -6.03 -5.10 -26.57
C CYS A 24 -5.89 -5.13 -25.04
N PHE A 25 -5.12 -4.21 -24.46
CA PHE A 25 -4.83 -4.12 -23.04
C PHE A 25 -5.57 -2.96 -22.34
N GLN A 26 -6.51 -2.30 -23.02
CA GLN A 26 -7.21 -1.12 -22.48
C GLN A 26 -7.87 -1.40 -21.13
N GLU A 27 -8.54 -2.54 -20.98
CA GLU A 27 -9.22 -2.91 -19.72
C GLU A 27 -8.26 -3.00 -18.53
N VAL A 28 -6.99 -3.34 -18.77
CA VAL A 28 -5.99 -3.34 -17.70
C VAL A 28 -5.63 -1.90 -17.32
N ILE A 29 -5.43 -1.02 -18.30
CA ILE A 29 -5.16 0.39 -18.04
C ILE A 29 -6.32 1.07 -17.30
N ASP A 30 -7.55 0.77 -17.71
CA ASP A 30 -8.76 1.33 -17.08
C ASP A 30 -8.88 0.90 -15.60
N SER A 31 -8.26 -0.22 -15.22
CA SER A 31 -8.22 -0.69 -13.83
C SER A 31 -7.15 -0.02 -12.97
N PHE A 32 -6.24 0.77 -13.55
CA PHE A 32 -5.11 1.34 -12.83
C PHE A 32 -5.52 2.20 -11.65
N SER A 33 -6.60 2.98 -11.74
CA SER A 33 -7.01 3.90 -10.67
C SER A 33 -7.42 3.21 -9.36
N ASN A 34 -7.79 1.92 -9.43
CA ASN A 34 -8.25 1.14 -8.28
C ASN A 34 -7.27 0.01 -7.92
N ALA A 35 -6.12 -0.05 -8.59
CA ALA A 35 -5.14 -1.11 -8.38
C ALA A 35 -4.39 -0.91 -7.07
N LYS A 36 -4.02 -2.02 -6.43
CA LYS A 36 -3.04 -2.04 -5.32
C LYS A 36 -1.61 -1.91 -5.83
N SER A 37 -1.33 -2.45 -7.02
CA SER A 37 -0.04 -2.36 -7.67
C SER A 37 -0.19 -2.59 -9.17
N ILE A 38 0.78 -2.10 -9.94
CA ILE A 38 0.84 -2.25 -11.38
C ILE A 38 2.18 -2.89 -11.75
N VAL A 39 2.16 -3.84 -12.68
CA VAL A 39 3.37 -4.43 -13.27
C VAL A 39 3.31 -4.33 -14.78
N VAL A 40 4.38 -3.81 -15.38
CA VAL A 40 4.54 -3.71 -16.84
C VAL A 40 5.83 -4.41 -17.26
N VAL A 41 5.72 -5.49 -18.02
CA VAL A 41 6.84 -6.14 -18.69
C VAL A 41 6.70 -5.97 -20.18
N THR A 42 7.66 -5.30 -20.83
CA THR A 42 7.57 -5.00 -22.26
C THR A 42 8.93 -4.98 -22.95
N TYR A 43 8.94 -5.22 -24.26
CA TYR A 43 10.13 -4.99 -25.08
C TYR A 43 10.49 -3.50 -25.16
N SER A 44 9.51 -2.60 -25.17
CA SER A 44 9.78 -1.18 -25.34
C SER A 44 8.73 -0.32 -24.71
N LEU A 45 9.18 0.83 -24.20
CA LEU A 45 8.32 1.90 -23.70
C LEU A 45 8.45 3.18 -24.52
N PRO A 46 7.39 4.00 -24.58
CA PRO A 46 7.50 5.36 -25.06
C PRO A 46 8.42 6.18 -24.14
N THR A 47 9.25 7.05 -24.74
CA THR A 47 10.25 7.87 -24.03
C THR A 47 10.10 9.37 -24.27
N SER A 48 8.99 9.79 -24.88
CA SER A 48 8.70 11.20 -25.15
C SER A 48 7.39 11.59 -24.47
N LYS A 49 7.44 12.63 -23.62
CA LYS A 49 6.25 13.24 -23.00
C LYS A 49 5.36 13.98 -24.00
N ASN A 50 5.90 14.34 -25.17
CA ASN A 50 5.21 15.16 -26.18
C ASN A 50 4.88 14.38 -27.47
N SER A 51 5.00 13.05 -27.46
CA SER A 51 4.52 12.23 -28.58
C SER A 51 3.09 11.79 -28.36
N LYS A 52 2.37 11.55 -29.46
CA LYS A 52 1.07 10.88 -29.45
C LYS A 52 1.10 9.64 -28.54
N ASP A 53 2.17 8.83 -28.60
CA ASP A 53 2.39 7.63 -27.76
C ASP A 53 2.64 7.83 -26.23
N SER A 54 2.19 8.91 -25.59
CA SER A 54 2.44 9.16 -24.15
C SER A 54 1.44 8.51 -23.19
N PHE A 55 0.37 7.89 -23.70
CA PHE A 55 -0.74 7.35 -22.90
C PHE A 55 -0.30 6.49 -21.71
N LEU A 56 0.46 5.41 -21.94
CA LEU A 56 0.92 4.53 -20.85
C LEU A 56 1.76 5.29 -19.82
N MET A 57 2.65 6.19 -20.28
CA MET A 57 3.48 6.99 -19.39
C MET A 57 2.65 7.92 -18.51
N ASN A 58 1.60 8.53 -19.08
CA ASN A 58 0.67 9.38 -18.34
C ASN A 58 -0.13 8.55 -17.34
N SER A 59 -0.61 7.36 -17.72
CA SER A 59 -1.31 6.44 -16.82
C SER A 59 -0.43 5.98 -15.66
N ILE A 60 0.86 5.71 -15.90
CA ILE A 60 1.83 5.38 -14.83
C ILE A 60 2.07 6.60 -13.92
N LEU A 61 2.26 7.78 -14.49
CA LEU A 61 2.43 9.01 -13.71
C LEU A 61 1.20 9.31 -12.85
N GLU A 62 0.00 9.12 -13.39
CA GLU A 62 -1.25 9.29 -12.65
C GLU A 62 -1.41 8.25 -11.55
N ALA A 63 -1.13 6.96 -11.84
CA ALA A 63 -1.17 5.90 -10.86
C ALA A 63 -0.23 6.21 -9.68
N THR A 64 1.02 6.58 -9.94
CA THR A 64 1.98 6.93 -8.88
C THR A 64 1.61 8.20 -8.11
N LYS A 65 0.87 9.14 -8.70
CA LYS A 65 0.32 10.31 -7.98
C LYS A 65 -0.85 9.93 -7.07
N ASN A 66 -1.62 8.92 -7.46
CA ASN A 66 -2.62 8.27 -6.61
C ASN A 66 -1.98 7.20 -5.73
N GLU A 67 -0.66 7.29 -5.56
CA GLU A 67 0.16 6.48 -4.68
C GLU A 67 0.20 4.98 -5.00
N ILE A 68 -0.13 4.59 -6.22
CA ILE A 68 -0.10 3.18 -6.64
C ILE A 68 1.33 2.80 -7.06
N PRO A 69 1.96 1.82 -6.41
CA PRO A 69 3.28 1.33 -6.79
C PRO A 69 3.29 0.71 -8.18
N VAL A 70 4.30 1.05 -8.97
CA VAL A 70 4.46 0.54 -10.34
C VAL A 70 5.83 -0.13 -10.48
N LYS A 71 5.83 -1.38 -10.94
CA LYS A 71 7.05 -2.07 -11.38
C LYS A 71 7.09 -2.13 -12.89
N ILE A 72 8.23 -1.78 -13.47
CA ILE A 72 8.44 -1.87 -14.91
C ILE A 72 9.71 -2.65 -15.22
N ILE A 73 9.60 -3.62 -16.11
CA ILE A 73 10.72 -4.36 -16.68
C ILE A 73 10.71 -4.17 -18.19
N THR A 74 11.71 -3.46 -18.72
CA THR A 74 11.76 -3.14 -20.15
C THR A 74 13.10 -3.48 -20.77
N ASN A 75 13.09 -3.78 -22.07
CA ASN A 75 14.31 -3.64 -22.87
C ASN A 75 14.51 -2.15 -23.25
N ILE A 76 15.73 -1.78 -23.67
CA ILE A 76 16.03 -0.52 -24.34
C ILE A 76 16.34 -0.87 -25.80
N PRO A 77 15.36 -0.76 -26.73
CA PRO A 77 15.58 -1.26 -28.09
C PRO A 77 16.74 -0.52 -28.77
N GLY A 78 17.70 -1.25 -29.31
CA GLY A 78 18.91 -0.66 -29.92
C GLY A 78 20.08 -0.47 -28.96
N ARG A 79 19.92 -0.84 -27.68
CA ARG A 79 21.07 -1.22 -26.84
C ARG A 79 21.51 -2.63 -27.23
N PHE A 80 22.72 -2.75 -27.73
CA PHE A 80 23.34 -4.03 -28.10
C PHE A 80 24.48 -4.33 -27.13
N GLU A 81 24.91 -5.58 -27.03
CA GLU A 81 26.11 -5.95 -26.26
C GLU A 81 27.37 -5.28 -26.80
N GLU A 82 27.48 -5.20 -28.14
CA GLU A 82 28.61 -4.58 -28.85
C GLU A 82 28.14 -3.58 -29.90
N TYR A 83 28.99 -2.57 -30.18
CA TYR A 83 28.73 -1.57 -31.22
C TYR A 83 29.87 -1.51 -32.24
N TYR A 84 29.59 -1.93 -33.47
CA TYR A 84 30.60 -1.99 -34.54
C TYR A 84 30.88 -0.65 -35.23
N ASN A 85 30.11 0.40 -34.95
CA ASN A 85 30.38 1.73 -35.49
C ASN A 85 29.98 2.86 -34.54
N LYS A 86 30.64 4.02 -34.71
CA LYS A 86 30.41 5.21 -33.87
C LYS A 86 28.97 5.74 -33.97
N GLY A 87 28.34 5.59 -35.14
CA GLY A 87 26.98 6.07 -35.38
C GLY A 87 25.93 5.29 -34.57
N SER A 88 25.96 3.96 -34.60
CA SER A 88 25.07 3.09 -33.83
C SER A 88 25.30 3.27 -32.33
N LYS A 89 26.57 3.36 -31.92
CA LYS A 89 26.96 3.65 -30.54
C LYS A 89 26.38 4.97 -30.03
N SER A 90 26.48 6.04 -30.83
CA SER A 90 25.94 7.36 -30.48
C SER A 90 24.40 7.36 -30.40
N LYS A 91 23.72 6.71 -31.36
CA LYS A 91 22.25 6.57 -31.34
C LYS A 91 21.75 5.78 -30.14
N SER A 92 22.43 4.67 -29.81
CA SER A 92 22.11 3.87 -28.62
C SER A 92 22.29 4.68 -27.34
N ARG A 93 23.41 5.39 -27.19
CA ARG A 93 23.66 6.28 -26.05
C ARG A 93 22.53 7.28 -25.85
N GLN A 94 22.13 7.98 -26.91
CA GLN A 94 21.01 8.94 -26.84
C GLN A 94 19.72 8.27 -26.39
N LYS A 95 19.44 7.05 -26.86
CA LYS A 95 18.24 6.31 -26.48
C LYS A 95 18.29 5.84 -25.03
N ILE A 96 19.41 5.29 -24.59
CA ILE A 96 19.63 4.90 -23.19
C ILE A 96 19.42 6.10 -22.27
N SER A 97 20.03 7.25 -22.59
CA SER A 97 19.83 8.49 -21.81
C SER A 97 18.35 8.88 -21.71
N LYS A 98 17.58 8.76 -22.80
CA LYS A 98 16.13 9.03 -22.78
C LYS A 98 15.35 8.08 -21.87
N TYR A 99 15.64 6.77 -21.89
CA TYR A 99 14.98 5.81 -20.99
C TYR A 99 15.32 6.12 -19.54
N VAL A 100 16.60 6.27 -19.22
CA VAL A 100 17.07 6.60 -17.87
C VAL A 100 16.44 7.90 -17.36
N GLU A 101 16.41 8.94 -18.19
CA GLU A 101 15.82 10.21 -17.80
C GLU A 101 14.29 10.11 -17.62
N SER A 102 13.60 9.42 -18.53
CA SER A 102 12.13 9.32 -18.51
C SER A 102 11.64 8.55 -17.28
N PHE A 103 12.33 7.46 -16.94
CA PHE A 103 11.92 6.51 -15.92
C PHE A 103 12.76 6.57 -14.64
N ASN A 104 13.27 7.75 -14.31
CA ASN A 104 13.95 7.99 -13.05
C ASN A 104 12.94 7.83 -11.88
N PRO A 105 13.12 6.86 -10.96
CA PRO A 105 12.20 6.61 -9.84
C PRO A 105 11.84 7.85 -9.02
N LYS A 106 12.79 8.79 -8.87
CA LYS A 106 12.56 10.06 -8.15
C LYS A 106 11.44 10.92 -8.76
N LYS A 107 11.20 10.83 -10.08
CA LYS A 107 10.12 11.56 -10.77
C LYS A 107 8.72 11.02 -10.45
N PHE A 108 8.65 9.85 -9.80
CA PHE A 108 7.43 9.12 -9.45
C PHE A 108 7.30 8.94 -7.93
N GLY A 109 7.91 9.83 -7.14
CA GLY A 109 7.87 9.74 -5.67
C GLY A 109 8.48 8.45 -5.11
N TYR A 110 9.40 7.81 -5.85
CA TYR A 110 9.99 6.51 -5.52
C TYR A 110 9.02 5.32 -5.52
N LEU A 111 7.79 5.50 -6.03
CA LEU A 111 6.83 4.42 -6.24
C LEU A 111 7.01 3.69 -7.58
N LEU A 112 8.04 4.05 -8.35
CA LEU A 112 8.44 3.34 -9.56
C LEU A 112 9.69 2.50 -9.30
N THR A 113 9.55 1.18 -9.43
CA THR A 113 10.69 0.26 -9.50
C THR A 113 10.96 -0.08 -10.96
N MET A 114 12.16 0.24 -11.44
CA MET A 114 12.52 0.10 -12.86
C MET A 114 13.67 -0.89 -13.04
N TYR A 115 13.45 -1.86 -13.93
CA TYR A 115 14.41 -2.88 -14.34
C TYR A 115 14.60 -2.88 -15.85
N PHE A 116 15.84 -3.15 -16.27
CA PHE A 116 16.24 -3.27 -17.66
C PHE A 116 16.64 -4.71 -17.98
N ASN A 117 15.84 -5.38 -18.80
CA ASN A 117 16.13 -6.72 -19.30
C ASN A 117 16.36 -6.68 -20.81
N PHE A 118 17.61 -6.87 -21.24
CA PHE A 118 17.99 -6.68 -22.64
C PHE A 118 17.65 -7.86 -23.55
N ASN A 119 17.23 -8.98 -22.96
CA ASN A 119 16.77 -10.19 -23.65
C ASN A 119 15.24 -10.34 -23.60
N ASN A 120 14.53 -9.39 -22.98
CA ASN A 120 13.08 -9.44 -22.82
C ASN A 120 12.34 -9.06 -24.11
N HIS A 121 11.43 -9.94 -24.55
CA HIS A 121 10.44 -9.68 -25.62
C HIS A 121 8.99 -9.86 -25.17
N ILE A 122 8.79 -10.24 -23.91
CA ILE A 122 7.50 -10.49 -23.27
C ILE A 122 6.70 -9.19 -23.20
N LYS A 123 5.37 -9.32 -23.26
CA LYS A 123 4.41 -8.21 -23.13
C LYS A 123 3.34 -8.64 -22.15
N ILE A 124 3.53 -8.22 -20.91
CA ILE A 124 2.60 -8.41 -19.80
C ILE A 124 2.30 -7.04 -19.22
N ILE A 125 1.04 -6.73 -19.03
CA ILE A 125 0.61 -5.58 -18.24
C ILE A 125 -0.47 -6.07 -17.31
N MET A 126 -0.33 -5.77 -16.03
CA MET A 126 -1.23 -6.30 -15.02
C MET A 126 -1.36 -5.38 -13.82
N THR A 127 -2.44 -5.60 -13.09
CA THR A 127 -2.65 -5.16 -11.72
C THR A 127 -2.78 -6.40 -10.81
N ASN A 128 -3.10 -6.19 -9.54
CA ASN A 128 -3.44 -7.27 -8.61
C ASN A 128 -4.74 -8.03 -8.99
N GLU A 129 -5.56 -7.51 -9.91
CA GLU A 129 -6.89 -8.05 -10.23
C GLU A 129 -7.07 -8.47 -11.69
N ILE A 130 -6.24 -7.97 -12.61
CA ILE A 130 -6.38 -8.26 -14.03
C ILE A 130 -5.00 -8.25 -14.70
N ALA A 131 -4.78 -9.16 -15.64
CA ALA A 131 -3.58 -9.21 -16.46
C ALA A 131 -3.92 -9.35 -17.93
N PHE A 132 -3.13 -8.68 -18.78
CA PHE A 132 -3.04 -8.91 -20.21
C PHE A 132 -1.70 -9.53 -20.55
N VAL A 133 -1.72 -10.59 -21.36
CA VAL A 133 -0.52 -11.19 -21.97
C VAL A 133 -0.76 -11.38 -23.45
N GLY A 134 0.11 -10.84 -24.31
CA GLY A 134 -0.14 -10.89 -25.76
C GLY A 134 0.96 -10.34 -26.64
N SER A 135 0.60 -10.01 -27.88
CA SER A 135 1.53 -9.51 -28.90
C SER A 135 1.68 -7.98 -28.90
N ALA A 136 0.71 -7.26 -28.32
CA ALA A 136 0.62 -5.80 -28.40
C ALA A 136 1.74 -5.08 -27.64
N ASN A 137 2.55 -4.26 -28.33
CA ASN A 137 3.43 -3.32 -27.64
C ASN A 137 2.57 -2.26 -26.93
N PHE A 138 2.98 -1.78 -25.75
CA PHE A 138 2.19 -0.81 -24.98
C PHE A 138 2.40 0.63 -25.46
N SER A 139 2.06 0.87 -26.73
CA SER A 139 2.11 2.16 -27.44
C SER A 139 0.84 2.34 -28.26
N GLU A 140 0.44 3.58 -28.53
CA GLU A 140 -0.75 3.87 -29.33
C GLU A 140 -0.66 3.30 -30.75
N ALA A 141 0.57 3.23 -31.30
CA ALA A 141 0.82 2.60 -32.59
C ALA A 141 0.28 1.15 -32.70
N SER A 142 0.24 0.39 -31.59
CA SER A 142 -0.29 -0.98 -31.57
C SER A 142 -1.78 -1.01 -31.79
N GLY A 143 -2.50 0.08 -31.51
CA GLY A 143 -3.91 0.20 -31.83
C GLY A 143 -4.16 -0.01 -33.32
N ASN A 144 -3.25 0.40 -34.22
CA ASN A 144 -3.44 0.26 -35.67
C ASN A 144 -2.98 -1.11 -36.23
N ASN A 145 -2.41 -1.98 -35.39
CA ASN A 145 -1.88 -3.27 -35.79
C ASN A 145 -2.89 -4.39 -35.49
N TYR A 146 -2.74 -5.53 -36.17
CA TYR A 146 -3.37 -6.77 -35.71
C TYR A 146 -2.63 -7.28 -34.48
N GLU A 147 -3.31 -7.28 -33.35
CA GLU A 147 -2.76 -7.74 -32.07
C GLU A 147 -3.69 -8.75 -31.43
N SER A 148 -3.13 -9.66 -30.64
CA SER A 148 -3.90 -10.65 -29.89
C SER A 148 -3.28 -10.94 -28.54
N GLY A 149 -4.07 -11.55 -27.66
CA GLY A 149 -3.62 -11.98 -26.35
C GLY A 149 -4.76 -12.53 -25.53
N ILE A 150 -4.49 -12.68 -24.24
CA ILE A 150 -5.49 -13.03 -23.24
C ILE A 150 -5.59 -11.91 -22.21
N ILE A 151 -6.82 -11.66 -21.75
CA ILE A 151 -7.08 -10.94 -20.51
C ILE A 151 -7.62 -11.94 -19.50
N SER A 152 -7.05 -11.95 -18.30
CA SER A 152 -7.47 -12.85 -17.23
C SER A 152 -7.57 -12.11 -15.90
N ARG A 153 -8.63 -12.42 -15.15
CA ARG A 153 -8.76 -12.09 -13.72
C ARG A 153 -8.65 -13.34 -12.85
N ASN A 154 -8.24 -14.47 -13.45
CA ASN A 154 -8.13 -15.73 -12.74
C ASN A 154 -7.07 -15.62 -11.63
N PRO A 155 -7.45 -15.82 -10.34
CA PRO A 155 -6.51 -15.63 -9.24
C PRO A 155 -5.28 -16.55 -9.28
N SER A 156 -5.42 -17.76 -9.84
CA SER A 156 -4.29 -18.70 -9.97
C SER A 156 -3.30 -18.25 -11.05
N PHE A 157 -3.80 -17.70 -12.16
CA PHE A 157 -2.97 -17.11 -13.22
C PHE A 157 -2.25 -15.86 -12.74
N LEU A 158 -2.97 -14.93 -12.09
CA LEU A 158 -2.37 -13.71 -11.53
C LEU A 158 -1.26 -14.05 -10.52
N ARG A 159 -1.53 -14.96 -9.58
CA ARG A 159 -0.50 -15.43 -8.63
C ARG A 159 0.69 -16.09 -9.32
N HIS A 160 0.46 -16.86 -10.37
CA HIS A 160 1.56 -17.49 -11.12
C HIS A 160 2.46 -16.45 -11.81
N LEU A 161 1.86 -15.42 -12.43
CA LEU A 161 2.61 -14.30 -12.98
C LEU A 161 3.42 -13.61 -11.87
N THR A 162 2.76 -13.19 -10.79
CA THR A 162 3.39 -12.40 -9.71
C THR A 162 4.46 -13.16 -8.94
N ASN A 163 4.25 -14.45 -8.63
CA ASN A 163 5.13 -15.19 -7.72
C ASN A 163 6.20 -16.02 -8.44
N LYS A 164 6.08 -16.22 -9.76
CA LYS A 164 7.00 -17.08 -10.51
C LYS A 164 7.56 -16.41 -11.76
N ILE A 165 6.71 -15.98 -12.68
CA ILE A 165 7.17 -15.47 -13.99
C ILE A 165 7.89 -14.12 -13.84
N ILE A 166 7.26 -13.16 -13.15
CA ILE A 166 7.81 -11.82 -12.96
C ILE A 166 9.14 -11.87 -12.19
N PRO A 167 9.25 -12.56 -11.04
CA PRO A 167 10.53 -12.69 -10.32
C PRO A 167 11.64 -13.35 -11.13
N GLU A 168 11.33 -14.32 -12.00
CA GLU A 168 12.36 -14.95 -12.84
C GLU A 168 12.94 -13.97 -13.87
N ILE A 169 12.12 -13.10 -14.45
CA ILE A 169 12.59 -12.05 -15.37
C ILE A 169 13.42 -11.02 -14.60
N GLU A 170 13.00 -10.66 -13.38
CA GLU A 170 13.72 -9.70 -12.52
C GLU A 170 15.14 -10.16 -12.19
N LYS A 171 15.35 -11.44 -11.86
CA LYS A 171 16.69 -12.00 -11.55
C LYS A 171 17.71 -11.78 -12.68
N GLU A 172 17.26 -11.81 -13.93
CA GLU A 172 18.11 -11.62 -15.12
C GLU A 172 18.14 -10.15 -15.60
N SER A 173 17.51 -9.25 -14.85
CA SER A 173 17.41 -7.83 -15.17
C SER A 173 18.45 -6.99 -14.42
N LEU A 174 18.71 -5.79 -14.92
CA LEU A 174 19.46 -4.77 -14.19
C LEU A 174 18.49 -3.78 -13.55
N GLY A 175 18.56 -3.60 -12.24
CA GLY A 175 17.90 -2.49 -11.57
C GLY A 175 18.36 -1.14 -12.10
N TYR A 176 17.49 -0.13 -11.99
CA TYR A 176 17.84 1.26 -12.32
C TYR A 176 19.05 1.75 -11.50
N TYR A 177 19.11 1.37 -10.23
CA TYR A 177 20.23 1.66 -9.34
C TYR A 177 21.25 0.50 -9.34
N ASP A 178 22.53 0.83 -9.12
CA ASP A 178 23.67 -0.13 -9.16
C ASP A 178 23.86 -0.89 -7.85
N SER A 179 22.91 -0.77 -6.92
CA SER A 179 23.11 -1.11 -5.53
C SER A 179 21.86 -1.83 -5.01
N ILE A 180 22.07 -3.01 -4.42
CA ILE A 180 21.02 -3.80 -3.78
C ILE A 180 20.38 -3.01 -2.62
N GLU A 181 21.16 -2.15 -1.97
CA GLU A 181 20.72 -1.23 -0.93
C GLU A 181 19.62 -0.30 -1.44
N SER A 182 19.79 0.27 -2.63
CA SER A 182 18.80 1.17 -3.20
C SER A 182 17.51 0.44 -3.54
N GLU A 183 17.60 -0.83 -3.97
CA GLU A 183 16.43 -1.68 -4.22
C GLU A 183 15.69 -2.00 -2.92
N ILE A 184 16.41 -2.45 -1.88
CA ILE A 184 15.83 -2.70 -0.55
C ILE A 184 15.13 -1.45 0.00
N LEU A 185 15.75 -0.27 -0.14
CA LEU A 185 15.15 0.99 0.32
C LEU A 185 13.88 1.34 -0.46
N LEU A 186 13.83 1.10 -1.78
CA LEU A 186 12.61 1.30 -2.58
C LEU A 186 11.49 0.35 -2.15
N ASP A 187 11.82 -0.93 -1.92
CA ASP A 187 10.85 -1.92 -1.45
C ASP A 187 10.28 -1.53 -0.08
N ASN A 188 11.12 -1.00 0.82
CA ASN A 188 10.67 -0.48 2.13
C ASN A 188 9.77 0.76 1.98
N ILE A 189 10.06 1.68 1.06
CA ILE A 189 9.17 2.83 0.76
C ILE A 189 7.79 2.35 0.31
N ILE A 190 7.73 1.31 -0.53
CA ILE A 190 6.49 0.71 -1.01
C ILE A 190 5.76 -0.02 0.12
N ALA A 191 6.48 -0.74 0.99
CA ALA A 191 5.89 -1.41 2.14
C ALA A 191 5.24 -0.41 3.11
N LEU A 192 5.96 0.65 3.47
CA LEU A 192 5.45 1.75 4.29
C LEU A 192 4.20 2.39 3.70
N PHE A 193 4.13 2.53 2.37
CA PHE A 193 2.95 3.05 1.71
C PHE A 193 1.71 2.17 1.95
N TYR A 194 1.84 0.85 1.80
CA TYR A 194 0.71 -0.05 2.06
C TYR A 194 0.23 0.01 3.51
N VAL A 195 1.14 0.23 4.46
CA VAL A 195 0.81 0.45 5.86
C VAL A 195 0.00 1.73 6.02
N GLU A 196 0.48 2.84 5.46
CA GLU A 196 -0.19 4.14 5.48
C GLU A 196 -1.63 4.04 4.95
N ASP A 197 -1.82 3.49 3.74
CA ASP A 197 -3.14 3.30 3.11
C ASP A 197 -4.08 2.43 3.96
N TYR A 198 -3.56 1.34 4.54
CA TYR A 198 -4.37 0.48 5.41
C TYR A 198 -4.83 1.21 6.66
N ILE A 199 -3.93 1.89 7.38
CA ILE A 199 -4.26 2.59 8.62
C ILE A 199 -5.23 3.74 8.35
N GLN A 200 -5.04 4.47 7.23
CA GLN A 200 -5.96 5.54 6.81
C GLN A 200 -7.38 5.02 6.57
N ARG A 201 -7.53 3.83 5.95
CA ARG A 201 -8.84 3.17 5.80
C ARG A 201 -9.46 2.82 7.15
N VAL A 202 -8.68 2.27 8.07
CA VAL A 202 -9.15 1.93 9.42
C VAL A 202 -9.62 3.19 10.16
N LEU A 203 -8.83 4.27 10.12
CA LEU A 203 -9.19 5.54 10.74
C LEU A 203 -10.48 6.13 10.14
N THR A 204 -10.62 6.07 8.82
CA THR A 204 -11.82 6.53 8.11
C THR A 204 -13.04 5.72 8.52
N ASP A 205 -12.92 4.39 8.57
CA ASP A 205 -14.00 3.49 9.00
C ASP A 205 -14.43 3.81 10.44
N ILE A 206 -13.49 3.94 11.38
CA ILE A 206 -13.78 4.27 12.78
C ILE A 206 -14.50 5.61 12.89
N SER A 207 -14.01 6.63 12.19
CA SER A 207 -14.61 7.96 12.17
C SER A 207 -16.08 7.92 11.70
N GLN A 208 -16.38 7.08 10.71
CA GLN A 208 -17.72 6.94 10.15
C GLN A 208 -18.66 6.08 10.99
N THR A 209 -18.14 5.07 11.71
CA THR A 209 -18.98 4.16 12.49
C THR A 209 -19.24 4.60 13.91
N SER A 210 -18.33 5.37 14.50
CA SER A 210 -18.41 5.75 15.92
C SER A 210 -19.23 7.01 16.18
N PHE A 211 -19.59 7.74 15.12
CA PHE A 211 -20.36 8.97 15.22
C PHE A 211 -21.47 8.96 14.17
N TYR A 212 -22.69 9.32 14.57
CA TYR A 212 -23.74 9.65 13.60
C TYR A 212 -23.81 11.17 13.41
N ILE A 213 -24.15 11.56 12.20
CA ILE A 213 -24.40 12.96 11.86
C ILE A 213 -25.80 13.30 12.33
N THR A 214 -25.95 14.24 13.26
CA THR A 214 -27.24 14.82 13.62
C THR A 214 -27.47 16.12 12.89
N GLY A 215 -28.72 16.40 12.48
CA GLY A 215 -29.02 17.69 11.86
C GLY A 215 -30.46 17.85 11.37
N THR A 216 -30.98 19.06 11.58
CA THR A 216 -32.16 19.60 10.89
C THR A 216 -31.72 20.76 9.99
N LYS A 217 -32.65 21.45 9.31
CA LYS A 217 -32.40 22.57 8.36
C LYS A 217 -31.54 23.74 8.89
N TYR A 218 -31.16 23.75 10.17
CA TYR A 218 -30.45 24.85 10.86
C TYR A 218 -29.05 24.49 11.39
N GLY A 219 -28.55 23.26 11.20
CA GLY A 219 -27.19 22.90 11.58
C GLY A 219 -26.91 21.39 11.55
N VAL A 220 -25.64 21.04 11.32
CA VAL A 220 -25.12 19.66 11.32
C VAL A 220 -24.20 19.48 12.54
N GLY A 221 -24.54 18.55 13.42
CA GLY A 221 -23.74 18.09 14.56
C GLY A 221 -23.25 16.65 14.36
N LYS A 222 -22.32 16.21 15.21
CA LYS A 222 -21.91 14.79 15.33
C LYS A 222 -22.19 14.33 16.75
N GLU A 223 -22.97 13.27 16.91
CA GLU A 223 -23.24 12.63 18.19
C GLU A 223 -22.59 11.25 18.24
N PHE A 224 -22.16 10.85 19.44
CA PHE A 224 -21.47 9.59 19.66
C PHE A 224 -22.46 8.44 19.60
N ASN A 225 -22.13 7.42 18.79
CA ASN A 225 -22.91 6.20 18.71
C ASN A 225 -22.48 5.28 19.87
N ASP A 226 -23.37 5.04 20.83
CA ASP A 226 -23.06 4.36 22.11
C ASP A 226 -22.71 2.87 21.96
N CYS A 227 -22.76 2.35 20.73
CA CYS A 227 -22.38 0.99 20.40
C CYS A 227 -23.24 -0.10 21.08
N LYS A 228 -24.35 0.21 21.75
CA LYS A 228 -25.14 -0.78 22.51
C LYS A 228 -26.04 -1.66 21.65
N ASP A 229 -26.52 -1.18 20.49
CA ASP A 229 -27.62 -1.83 19.75
C ASP A 229 -27.31 -2.30 18.31
N SER A 230 -26.07 -2.22 17.83
CA SER A 230 -25.74 -2.81 16.53
C SER A 230 -25.46 -4.30 16.68
N SER A 231 -26.39 -5.14 16.21
CA SER A 231 -26.20 -6.59 15.97
C SER A 231 -25.01 -6.90 15.05
N ASP A 232 -24.43 -5.88 14.44
CA ASP A 232 -23.16 -5.94 13.74
C ASP A 232 -22.04 -5.71 14.75
N GLU A 233 -21.24 -6.75 14.99
CA GLU A 233 -19.99 -6.65 15.74
C GLU A 233 -19.27 -5.34 15.39
N LEU A 234 -19.18 -4.46 16.38
CA LEU A 234 -18.61 -3.15 16.16
C LEU A 234 -17.20 -3.29 15.58
N ARG A 235 -17.00 -2.58 14.46
CA ARG A 235 -15.77 -2.56 13.65
C ARG A 235 -14.49 -2.18 14.42
N TRP A 236 -14.56 -1.80 15.70
CA TRP A 236 -13.38 -1.61 16.55
C TRP A 236 -12.55 -2.89 16.73
N LYS A 237 -13.12 -4.10 16.58
CA LYS A 237 -12.29 -5.34 16.51
C LYS A 237 -11.28 -5.30 15.36
N ARG A 238 -11.48 -4.47 14.32
CA ARG A 238 -10.46 -4.22 13.28
C ARG A 238 -9.24 -3.48 13.82
N LEU A 239 -9.31 -2.83 14.98
CA LEU A 239 -8.16 -2.25 15.68
C LEU A 239 -7.17 -3.32 16.15
N ILE A 240 -7.64 -4.52 16.47
CA ILE A 240 -6.77 -5.65 16.84
C ILE A 240 -5.86 -5.99 15.65
N HIS A 241 -6.40 -5.93 14.43
CA HIS A 241 -5.61 -6.08 13.20
C HIS A 241 -4.71 -4.89 12.87
N VAL A 242 -4.91 -3.73 13.50
CA VAL A 242 -3.94 -2.63 13.37
C VAL A 242 -2.66 -3.09 14.06
N SER A 243 -2.72 -3.49 15.34
CA SER A 243 -1.56 -3.99 16.09
C SER A 243 -0.82 -5.14 15.39
N ASP A 244 -1.53 -6.14 14.86
CA ASP A 244 -0.93 -7.24 14.07
C ASP A 244 -0.15 -6.73 12.84
N MET A 245 -0.65 -5.68 12.19
CA MET A 245 0.00 -5.06 11.03
C MET A 245 1.16 -4.14 11.42
N LEU A 246 1.14 -3.55 12.62
CA LEU A 246 2.28 -2.78 13.15
C LEU A 246 3.44 -3.72 13.49
N GLU A 247 3.17 -4.93 13.99
CA GLU A 247 4.19 -5.96 14.23
C GLU A 247 4.79 -6.50 12.92
N PHE A 248 3.96 -6.79 11.90
CA PHE A 248 4.43 -7.17 10.55
C PHE A 248 5.42 -6.16 9.96
N PHE A 249 5.31 -4.90 10.36
CA PHE A 249 6.10 -3.80 9.86
C PHE A 249 7.47 -3.67 10.56
N CYS A 250 7.55 -3.88 11.87
CA CYS A 250 8.84 -4.05 12.57
C CYS A 250 9.67 -5.16 11.92
N ASP A 251 9.02 -6.25 11.50
CA ASP A 251 9.68 -7.36 10.81
C ASP A 251 10.23 -6.96 9.43
N HIS A 252 9.59 -6.04 8.70
CA HIS A 252 10.08 -5.60 7.37
C HIS A 252 11.24 -4.60 7.46
N LEU A 253 11.27 -3.72 8.46
CA LEU A 253 12.44 -2.86 8.72
C LEU A 253 13.63 -3.64 9.28
N THR A 254 13.43 -4.87 9.73
CA THR A 254 14.51 -5.76 10.18
C THR A 254 15.49 -6.07 9.03
N ASP A 255 15.05 -6.03 7.77
CA ASP A 255 15.94 -6.18 6.61
C ASP A 255 16.92 -4.99 6.40
N LEU A 256 16.64 -3.82 6.99
CA LEU A 256 17.60 -2.72 7.06
C LEU A 256 18.72 -2.96 8.09
N ASP A 257 18.61 -3.99 8.95
CA ASP A 257 19.68 -4.45 9.86
C ASP A 257 20.63 -5.48 9.20
N SER A 258 20.49 -5.66 7.89
CA SER A 258 21.35 -6.52 7.10
C SER A 258 22.80 -5.99 7.04
N THR A 259 23.72 -6.88 6.64
CA THR A 259 25.14 -6.55 6.41
C THR A 259 25.37 -5.33 5.51
N TYR A 260 24.38 -4.96 4.70
CA TYR A 260 24.44 -3.86 3.75
C TYR A 260 24.42 -2.46 4.39
N PHE A 261 23.76 -2.31 5.55
CA PHE A 261 23.49 -1.00 6.15
C PHE A 261 24.13 -0.81 7.54
N ASN A 262 24.71 -1.86 8.11
CA ASN A 262 25.27 -1.89 9.47
C ASN A 262 26.36 -0.84 9.79
N TYR A 263 26.83 -0.08 8.80
CA TYR A 263 27.84 0.95 8.98
C TYR A 263 27.35 2.38 8.68
N ASP A 264 26.10 2.56 8.23
CA ASP A 264 25.58 3.91 8.02
C ASP A 264 24.91 4.46 9.28
N LYS A 265 25.63 5.36 9.94
CA LYS A 265 25.22 5.96 11.21
C LYS A 265 23.89 6.72 11.11
N ASP A 266 23.67 7.46 10.01
CA ASP A 266 22.45 8.27 9.85
C ASP A 266 21.22 7.37 9.72
N LEU A 267 21.34 6.28 8.96
CA LEU A 267 20.28 5.30 8.80
C LEU A 267 20.00 4.53 10.10
N GLN A 268 21.04 4.19 10.86
CA GLN A 268 20.88 3.54 12.18
C GLN A 268 20.21 4.45 13.20
N GLU A 269 20.60 5.73 13.26
CA GLU A 269 19.97 6.71 14.14
C GLU A 269 18.49 6.92 13.77
N PHE A 270 18.20 7.03 12.47
CA PHE A 270 16.82 7.12 11.97
C PHE A 270 16.02 5.87 12.33
N LYS A 271 16.52 4.67 12.03
CA LYS A 271 15.84 3.41 12.34
C LYS A 271 15.51 3.32 13.82
N LYS A 272 16.50 3.57 14.69
CA LYS A 272 16.30 3.54 16.14
C LYS A 272 15.20 4.50 16.59
N PHE A 273 15.26 5.76 16.15
CA PHE A 273 14.24 6.76 16.48
C PHE A 273 12.86 6.32 16.02
N TYR A 274 12.80 5.80 14.79
CA TYR A 274 11.57 5.37 14.15
C TYR A 274 10.95 4.15 14.88
N ASP A 275 11.75 3.15 15.24
CA ASP A 275 11.34 1.95 16.00
C ASP A 275 10.83 2.34 17.40
N GLU A 276 11.57 3.18 18.13
CA GLU A 276 11.18 3.65 19.47
C GLU A 276 9.85 4.43 19.45
N THR A 277 9.66 5.28 18.44
CA THR A 277 8.42 6.07 18.27
C THR A 277 7.24 5.16 17.93
N THR A 278 7.45 4.21 17.01
CA THR A 278 6.47 3.22 16.59
C THR A 278 6.01 2.37 17.78
N GLU A 279 6.95 1.80 18.55
CA GLU A 279 6.66 0.98 19.74
C GLU A 279 5.86 1.75 20.79
N PHE A 280 6.22 3.01 21.03
CA PHE A 280 5.51 3.90 21.94
C PHE A 280 4.04 4.09 21.51
N LEU A 281 3.79 4.40 20.24
CA LEU A 281 2.45 4.60 19.70
C LEU A 281 1.63 3.29 19.73
N CYS A 282 2.24 2.16 19.33
CA CYS A 282 1.61 0.83 19.43
C CYS A 282 1.10 0.56 20.85
N THR A 283 1.94 0.86 21.86
CA THR A 283 1.59 0.67 23.26
C THR A 283 0.42 1.57 23.68
N LYS A 284 0.36 2.82 23.22
CA LYS A 284 -0.75 3.74 23.52
C LYS A 284 -2.06 3.28 22.89
N ILE A 285 -2.01 2.87 21.61
CA ILE A 285 -3.14 2.35 20.85
C ILE A 285 -3.70 1.09 21.54
N ALA A 286 -2.84 0.14 21.89
CA ALA A 286 -3.23 -1.11 22.55
C ALA A 286 -3.91 -0.85 23.92
N ASN A 287 -3.32 0.00 24.77
CA ASN A 287 -3.90 0.32 26.08
C ASN A 287 -5.26 1.00 25.97
N LEU A 288 -5.43 1.93 25.02
CA LEU A 288 -6.72 2.57 24.76
C LEU A 288 -7.75 1.59 24.22
N GLY A 289 -7.34 0.68 23.33
CA GLY A 289 -8.19 -0.41 22.84
C GLY A 289 -8.75 -1.26 23.97
N LEU A 290 -7.92 -1.64 24.95
CA LEU A 290 -8.34 -2.41 26.12
C LEU A 290 -9.34 -1.64 27.00
N ARG A 291 -9.10 -0.36 27.29
CA ARG A 291 -10.04 0.45 28.08
C ARG A 291 -11.39 0.61 27.41
N ILE A 292 -11.40 0.77 26.08
CA ILE A 292 -12.65 0.82 25.30
C ILE A 292 -13.38 -0.52 25.37
N GLU A 293 -12.66 -1.65 25.32
CA GLU A 293 -13.25 -2.97 25.48
C GLU A 293 -13.87 -3.18 26.87
N GLU A 294 -13.16 -2.79 27.93
CA GLU A 294 -13.64 -2.87 29.31
C GLU A 294 -14.87 -1.98 29.54
N GLY A 295 -14.84 -0.74 29.05
CA GLY A 295 -15.95 0.20 29.22
C GLY A 295 -17.25 -0.28 28.55
N LYS A 296 -17.15 -1.10 27.49
CA LYS A 296 -18.32 -1.70 26.81
C LYS A 296 -18.95 -2.87 27.57
N LYS A 297 -18.23 -3.50 28.49
CA LYS A 297 -18.74 -4.65 29.27
C LYS A 297 -19.66 -4.23 30.42
N PHE A 298 -19.96 -2.93 30.56
CA PHE A 298 -20.86 -2.44 31.60
C PHE A 298 -22.28 -2.97 31.41
N ASP A 299 -22.68 -3.89 32.29
CA ASP A 299 -24.04 -4.40 32.39
C ASP A 299 -24.84 -3.53 33.37
N GLU A 300 -25.73 -2.71 32.80
CA GLU A 300 -26.58 -1.80 33.56
C GLU A 300 -27.54 -2.55 34.50
N TYR A 301 -28.00 -3.74 34.10
CA TYR A 301 -28.88 -4.56 34.93
C TYR A 301 -28.13 -5.16 36.11
N GLU A 302 -26.96 -5.74 35.88
CA GLU A 302 -26.10 -6.25 36.96
C GLU A 302 -25.74 -5.14 37.95
N PHE A 303 -25.39 -3.95 37.45
CA PHE A 303 -25.12 -2.78 38.27
C PHE A 303 -26.33 -2.39 39.14
N ILE A 304 -27.53 -2.31 38.55
CA ILE A 304 -28.77 -2.01 39.28
C ILE A 304 -29.02 -3.04 40.38
N MET A 305 -28.92 -4.34 40.07
CA MET A 305 -29.23 -5.41 41.02
C MET A 305 -28.26 -5.39 42.21
N ASN A 306 -26.96 -5.18 41.97
CA ASN A 306 -25.97 -5.05 43.04
C ASN A 306 -26.25 -3.82 43.92
N LEU A 307 -26.63 -2.69 43.31
CA LEU A 307 -26.90 -1.45 44.05
C LEU A 307 -28.17 -1.57 44.91
N VAL A 308 -29.21 -2.24 44.40
CA VAL A 308 -30.44 -2.53 45.15
C VAL A 308 -30.12 -3.41 46.36
N GLU A 309 -29.34 -4.47 46.18
CA GLU A 309 -28.91 -5.35 47.29
C GLU A 309 -28.14 -4.55 48.36
N GLU A 310 -27.20 -3.70 47.96
CA GLU A 310 -26.46 -2.83 48.90
C GLU A 310 -27.36 -1.84 49.65
N LEU A 311 -28.31 -1.20 48.96
CA LEU A 311 -29.24 -0.23 49.55
C LEU A 311 -30.18 -0.90 50.56
N GLU A 312 -30.68 -2.09 50.25
CA GLU A 312 -31.53 -2.89 51.15
C GLU A 312 -30.78 -3.38 52.40
N HIS A 313 -29.47 -3.64 52.28
CA HIS A 313 -28.62 -4.06 53.40
C HIS A 313 -28.07 -2.88 54.23
N SER A 314 -28.08 -1.66 53.68
CA SER A 314 -27.69 -0.45 54.39
C SER A 314 -28.76 -0.02 55.39
N SER A 315 -28.36 0.57 56.53
CA SER A 315 -29.26 1.02 57.62
C SER A 315 -30.29 2.11 57.25
N ILE A 316 -30.45 2.42 55.95
CA ILE A 316 -31.48 3.26 55.34
C ILE A 316 -32.75 2.42 55.04
N GLY A 317 -32.93 1.30 55.77
CA GLY A 317 -33.99 0.29 55.59
C GLY A 317 -35.43 0.71 55.93
N TYR A 318 -35.88 1.89 55.52
CA TYR A 318 -37.28 2.32 55.55
C TYR A 318 -37.72 3.02 54.26
N LEU A 319 -37.05 2.73 53.15
CA LEU A 319 -37.48 3.14 51.82
C LEU A 319 -38.34 1.99 51.26
N GLU A 320 -39.57 2.27 50.80
CA GLU A 320 -40.41 1.27 50.12
C GLU A 320 -39.61 0.69 48.93
N ASP A 321 -39.72 -0.62 48.64
CA ASP A 321 -38.96 -1.32 47.58
C ASP A 321 -38.88 -0.53 46.25
N ASN A 322 -39.96 0.17 45.88
CA ASN A 322 -40.00 1.00 44.67
C ASN A 322 -39.01 2.18 44.68
N SER A 323 -38.67 2.73 45.84
CA SER A 323 -37.76 3.88 45.96
C SER A 323 -36.28 3.49 45.90
N SER A 324 -35.89 2.30 46.41
CA SER A 324 -34.53 1.78 46.24
C SER A 324 -34.24 1.44 44.78
N LEU A 325 -35.21 0.84 44.09
CA LEU A 325 -35.10 0.56 42.65
C LEU A 325 -35.02 1.84 41.81
N GLU A 326 -35.85 2.86 42.09
CA GLU A 326 -35.80 4.15 41.38
C GLU A 326 -34.48 4.89 41.60
N ILE A 327 -33.93 4.85 42.82
CA ILE A 327 -32.59 5.39 43.12
C ILE A 327 -31.52 4.63 42.32
N ALA A 328 -31.54 3.30 42.35
CA ALA A 328 -30.59 2.47 41.64
C ALA A 328 -30.64 2.68 40.12
N GLN A 329 -31.84 2.81 39.54
CA GLN A 329 -32.04 3.13 38.12
C GLN A 329 -31.47 4.50 37.75
N ASN A 330 -31.73 5.54 38.56
CA ASN A 330 -31.17 6.87 38.30
C ASN A 330 -29.63 6.87 38.41
N MET A 331 -29.07 6.18 39.40
CA MET A 331 -27.62 6.05 39.56
C MET A 331 -26.99 5.26 38.41
N ALA A 332 -27.61 4.17 37.97
CA ALA A 332 -27.18 3.38 36.82
C ALA A 332 -27.21 4.18 35.52
N TYR A 333 -28.25 4.99 35.31
CA TYR A 333 -28.34 5.90 34.18
C TYR A 333 -27.19 6.92 34.18
N HIS A 334 -26.94 7.58 35.33
CA HIS A 334 -25.83 8.53 35.46
C HIS A 334 -24.46 7.87 35.23
N GLU A 335 -24.25 6.69 35.80
CA GLU A 335 -23.03 5.90 35.61
C GLU A 335 -22.84 5.50 34.13
N SER A 336 -23.91 5.04 33.47
CA SER A 336 -23.88 4.72 32.05
C SER A 336 -23.56 5.93 31.19
N GLN A 337 -24.09 7.11 31.52
CA GLN A 337 -23.78 8.35 30.79
C GLN A 337 -22.32 8.77 30.99
N ASN A 338 -21.81 8.72 32.23
CA ASN A 338 -20.41 9.03 32.52
C ASN A 338 -19.45 8.10 31.74
N ARG A 339 -19.71 6.79 31.76
CA ARG A 339 -18.94 5.81 30.99
C ARG A 339 -19.01 6.07 29.49
N MET A 340 -20.15 6.49 28.97
CA MET A 340 -20.28 6.85 27.56
C MET A 340 -19.41 8.07 27.20
N TYR A 341 -19.32 9.07 28.06
CA TYR A 341 -18.43 10.21 27.86
C TYR A 341 -16.94 9.80 27.93
N GLU A 342 -16.57 8.94 28.88
CA GLU A 342 -15.20 8.41 28.98
C GLU A 342 -14.82 7.58 27.75
N LEU A 343 -15.71 6.71 27.28
CA LEU A 343 -15.51 5.92 26.06
C LEU A 343 -15.33 6.80 24.83
N ARG A 344 -16.13 7.86 24.71
CA ARG A 344 -16.00 8.85 23.62
C ARG A 344 -14.64 9.52 23.65
N ASP A 345 -14.20 9.99 24.81
CA ASP A 345 -12.92 10.69 24.95
C ASP A 345 -11.73 9.76 24.69
N ASP A 346 -11.80 8.50 25.13
CA ASP A 346 -10.78 7.50 24.84
C ASP A 346 -10.75 7.12 23.35
N LEU A 347 -11.90 7.04 22.69
CA LEU A 347 -11.94 6.81 21.25
C LEU A 347 -11.32 7.97 20.45
N ILE A 348 -11.60 9.22 20.84
CA ILE A 348 -10.99 10.40 20.19
C ILE A 348 -9.47 10.34 20.34
N LYS A 349 -8.97 10.10 21.55
CA LYS A 349 -7.51 9.94 21.79
C LYS A 349 -6.91 8.81 20.97
N LEU A 350 -7.64 7.69 20.84
CA LEU A 350 -7.19 6.57 20.03
C LEU A 350 -7.04 6.97 18.56
N MET A 351 -8.02 7.69 18.01
CA MET A 351 -7.96 8.20 16.65
C MET A 351 -6.79 9.18 16.46
N ASP A 352 -6.52 10.04 17.45
CA ASP A 352 -5.38 10.97 17.43
C ASP A 352 -4.04 10.22 17.40
N PHE A 353 -3.87 9.17 18.23
CA PHE A 353 -2.64 8.35 18.22
C PHE A 353 -2.46 7.55 16.92
N ILE A 354 -3.56 7.07 16.34
CA ILE A 354 -3.51 6.41 15.03
C ILE A 354 -3.08 7.40 13.94
N GLN A 355 -3.56 8.65 13.99
CA GLN A 355 -3.11 9.69 13.06
C GLN A 355 -1.63 10.03 13.25
N GLU A 356 -1.15 10.17 14.48
CA GLU A 356 0.27 10.39 14.79
C GLU A 356 1.16 9.25 14.25
N TYR A 357 0.65 8.02 14.27
CA TYR A 357 1.32 6.87 13.65
C TYR A 357 1.41 7.00 12.12
N ILE A 358 0.32 7.38 11.45
CA ILE A 358 0.30 7.64 9.99
C ILE A 358 1.34 8.71 9.62
N ASP A 359 1.41 9.78 10.41
CA ASP A 359 2.36 10.86 10.20
C ASP A 359 3.81 10.36 10.36
N THR A 360 4.06 9.48 11.34
CA THR A 360 5.35 8.82 11.55
C THR A 360 5.74 7.95 10.35
N VAL A 361 4.83 7.11 9.83
CA VAL A 361 5.04 6.29 8.63
C VAL A 361 5.38 7.15 7.40
N SER A 362 4.65 8.25 7.23
CA SER A 362 4.86 9.21 6.14
C SER A 362 6.25 9.86 6.21
N GLU A 363 6.68 10.28 7.41
CA GLU A 363 8.03 10.78 7.64
C GLU A 363 9.07 9.71 7.31
N GLY A 364 8.83 8.46 7.72
CA GLY A 364 9.73 7.36 7.41
C GLY A 364 9.93 7.15 5.91
N ARG A 365 8.86 7.21 5.11
CA ARG A 365 8.93 7.18 3.63
C ARG A 365 9.79 8.30 3.08
N GLU A 366 9.60 9.53 3.57
CA GLU A 366 10.38 10.68 3.10
C GLU A 366 11.88 10.51 3.41
N GLN A 367 12.21 10.05 4.62
CA GLN A 367 13.59 9.81 5.05
C GLN A 367 14.26 8.70 4.23
N LEU A 368 13.57 7.57 4.00
CA LEU A 368 14.07 6.53 3.09
C LEU A 368 14.31 7.06 1.67
N GLY A 369 13.45 7.93 1.16
CA GLY A 369 13.67 8.60 -0.14
C GLY A 369 14.94 9.48 -0.19
N LYS A 370 15.32 10.09 0.94
CA LYS A 370 16.60 10.81 1.09
C LYS A 370 17.78 9.85 1.10
N PHE A 371 17.66 8.71 1.78
CA PHE A 371 18.68 7.65 1.76
C PHE A 371 18.87 7.05 0.37
N VAL A 372 17.78 6.77 -0.37
CA VAL A 372 17.85 6.37 -1.78
C VAL A 372 18.63 7.43 -2.57
N SER A 373 18.34 8.72 -2.40
CA SER A 373 19.10 9.80 -3.06
C SER A 373 20.57 9.87 -2.67
N LYS A 374 20.93 9.48 -1.44
CA LYS A 374 22.30 9.51 -0.90
C LYS A 374 23.13 8.36 -1.47
N TYR A 375 22.59 7.15 -1.52
CA TYR A 375 23.31 5.95 -1.95
C TYR A 375 23.21 5.67 -3.45
N ASN A 376 22.19 6.23 -4.12
CA ASN A 376 21.92 5.81 -5.47
C ASN A 376 23.00 6.24 -6.47
N LYS A 377 23.46 5.25 -7.22
CA LYS A 377 24.19 5.47 -8.46
C LYS A 377 23.42 4.76 -9.55
N LEU A 378 23.21 5.44 -10.67
CA LEU A 378 22.67 4.81 -11.87
C LEU A 378 23.52 3.57 -12.18
N ASN A 379 22.86 2.44 -12.42
CA ASN A 379 23.55 1.21 -12.79
C ASN A 379 24.36 1.43 -14.07
N ARG A 380 25.69 1.40 -13.94
CA ARG A 380 26.60 1.74 -15.03
C ARG A 380 26.52 0.73 -16.18
N ARG A 381 26.04 -0.50 -15.92
CA ARG A 381 25.87 -1.55 -16.93
C ARG A 381 24.67 -1.30 -17.85
N ILE A 382 23.77 -0.38 -17.48
CA ILE A 382 22.68 0.07 -18.37
C ILE A 382 23.27 0.73 -19.62
N ASP A 383 24.17 1.71 -19.44
CA ASP A 383 24.89 2.36 -20.54
C ASP A 383 26.24 1.66 -20.83
N ASN A 384 26.18 0.63 -21.68
CA ASN A 384 27.39 -0.05 -22.13
C ASN A 384 28.13 0.68 -23.26
N THR A 385 27.70 1.89 -23.66
CA THR A 385 28.38 2.65 -24.71
C THR A 385 29.67 3.31 -24.22
N ASN A 386 29.98 3.28 -22.94
CA ASN A 386 31.25 3.79 -22.41
C ASN A 386 32.20 2.69 -21.95
N LEU A 387 31.75 1.43 -21.91
CA LEU A 387 32.62 0.29 -21.66
C LEU A 387 33.60 0.20 -22.84
N GLN A 388 34.87 0.49 -22.56
CA GLN A 388 35.94 0.29 -23.53
C GLN A 388 36.06 -1.21 -23.79
N GLN A 389 36.26 -1.57 -25.06
CA GLN A 389 36.96 -2.81 -25.38
C GLN A 389 38.38 -2.63 -24.86
N GLU A 390 38.65 -3.10 -23.63
CA GLU A 390 40.01 -3.46 -23.23
C GLU A 390 40.37 -4.82 -23.84
#